data_AF-T0TIH8-F1
#
_entry.id   AF-T0TIH8-F1
#
_cell.length_a   1.000
_cell.length_b   1.000
_cell.length_c   1.000
_cell.angle_alpha   90.00
_cell.angle_beta   90.00
_cell.angle_gamma   90.00
#
_symmetry.space_group_name_H-M   'P 1'
#
loop_
_entity.id
_entity.type
_entity.pdbx_description
1 polymer ?
#
loop_
_entity_poly.entity_id
_entity_poly.type
_entity_poly.pdbx_seq_one_letter_code
_entity_poly.pdbx_strand_id
1 'polypeptide(L)'
;MPTVKADAYQSGRDSDIMRERGQVWNFPEIKRERQVANYNTDGRYLSEATNFELYNFVREYKTSDDIRRIWSPKKDESVIHDKERYSMDGGHKVYNFDSFAYQLPESTDFGKLTYIGYFELEDGTIYRYWK
;
A
#
# COMPACT_ATOMS: atom_id res chain seq x y z
N MET A 1 12.71 48.86 -25.61
CA MET A 1 12.56 47.87 -24.52
C MET A 1 13.28 46.61 -24.95
N PRO A 2 14.36 46.14 -24.28
CA PRO A 2 14.95 44.86 -24.62
C PRO A 2 14.32 43.74 -23.77
N THR A 3 13.93 42.68 -24.45
CA THR A 3 13.39 41.41 -23.93
C THR A 3 14.48 40.65 -23.18
N VAL A 4 14.21 40.26 -21.93
CA VAL A 4 15.09 39.37 -21.16
C VAL A 4 14.75 37.92 -21.52
N LYS A 5 15.70 37.19 -22.13
CA LYS A 5 15.63 35.73 -22.26
C LYS A 5 15.92 35.10 -20.91
N ALA A 6 15.10 34.14 -20.50
CA ALA A 6 15.38 33.31 -19.33
C ALA A 6 16.52 32.33 -19.69
N ASP A 7 17.67 32.49 -19.05
CA ASP A 7 18.75 31.52 -19.11
C ASP A 7 18.39 30.30 -18.27
N ALA A 8 18.50 29.12 -18.88
CA ALA A 8 18.23 27.84 -18.24
C ALA A 8 19.23 27.60 -17.10
N TYR A 9 18.71 27.33 -15.90
CA TYR A 9 19.49 26.92 -14.74
C TYR A 9 20.20 25.59 -15.05
N GLN A 10 21.52 25.61 -15.18
CA GLN A 10 22.33 24.42 -15.42
C GLN A 10 23.13 24.12 -14.15
N SER A 11 22.58 23.24 -13.31
CA SER A 11 23.07 22.86 -11.98
C SER A 11 24.49 22.25 -11.94
N GLY A 12 25.11 22.01 -13.10
CA GLY A 12 26.39 21.29 -13.19
C GLY A 12 27.65 22.15 -13.07
N ARG A 13 27.57 23.49 -13.12
CA ARG A 13 28.79 24.34 -13.07
C ARG A 13 29.18 24.80 -11.67
N ASP A 14 28.23 24.87 -10.75
CA ASP A 14 28.50 25.35 -9.39
C ASP A 14 29.25 24.29 -8.55
N SER A 15 29.05 23.00 -8.84
CA SER A 15 29.73 21.90 -8.15
C SER A 15 31.26 21.95 -8.33
N ASP A 16 31.71 22.34 -9.52
CA ASP A 16 33.13 22.40 -9.86
C ASP A 16 33.81 23.66 -9.26
N ILE A 17 33.12 24.80 -9.23
CA ILE A 17 33.62 26.05 -8.64
C ILE A 17 33.80 25.92 -7.12
N MET A 18 32.95 25.14 -6.45
CA MET A 18 32.99 24.97 -4.99
C MET A 18 34.11 24.04 -4.51
N ARG A 19 34.69 23.23 -5.41
CA ARG A 19 35.82 22.34 -5.09
C ARG A 19 37.18 23.04 -5.09
N GLU A 20 37.36 24.08 -5.92
CA GLU A 20 38.64 24.82 -6.00
C GLU A 20 38.87 25.80 -4.83
N ARG A 21 37.82 26.17 -4.08
CA ARG A 21 37.91 27.20 -3.02
C ARG A 21 38.13 26.67 -1.61
N GLY A 22 38.33 25.37 -1.42
CA GLY A 22 38.64 24.78 -0.10
C GLY A 22 37.58 24.98 0.99
N GLN A 23 36.40 25.50 0.65
CA GLN A 23 35.27 25.63 1.56
C GLN A 23 34.49 24.33 1.55
N VAL A 24 34.91 23.40 2.39
CA VAL A 24 34.13 22.22 2.75
C VAL A 24 32.93 22.73 3.55
N TRP A 25 31.80 22.94 2.87
CA TRP A 25 30.52 23.02 3.55
C TRP A 25 30.31 21.65 4.18
N ASN A 26 30.53 21.53 5.49
CA ASN A 26 29.96 20.45 6.28
C ASN A 26 28.44 20.63 6.21
N PHE A 27 27.83 20.12 5.14
CA PHE A 27 26.43 19.76 5.20
C PHE A 27 26.33 18.77 6.35
N PRO A 28 25.59 19.08 7.43
CA PRO A 28 25.27 18.03 8.39
C PRO A 28 24.68 16.90 7.57
N GLU A 29 25.21 15.69 7.73
CA GLU A 29 24.60 14.49 7.19
C GLU A 29 23.17 14.51 7.73
N ILE A 30 22.21 14.98 6.92
CA ILE A 30 20.80 14.88 7.26
C ILE A 30 20.57 13.38 7.18
N LYS A 31 20.69 12.71 8.32
CA LYS A 31 20.19 11.35 8.51
C LYS A 31 18.71 11.44 8.20
N ARG A 32 18.34 11.29 6.94
CA ARG A 32 16.94 11.16 6.54
C ARG A 32 16.41 10.00 7.37
N GLU A 33 15.39 10.28 8.19
CA GLU A 33 14.63 9.20 8.80
C GLU A 33 14.20 8.27 7.66
N ARG A 34 14.54 6.99 7.79
CA ARG A 34 14.24 6.00 6.75
C ARG A 34 12.75 6.00 6.53
N GLN A 35 12.31 6.25 5.30
CA GLN A 35 10.88 6.27 5.01
C GLN A 35 10.34 4.85 4.99
N VAL A 36 9.08 4.68 5.39
CA VAL A 36 8.40 3.39 5.32
C VAL A 36 7.60 3.35 4.03
N ALA A 37 7.95 2.43 3.14
CA ALA A 37 7.21 2.16 1.91
C ALA A 37 6.47 0.83 2.02
N ASN A 38 5.17 0.85 1.76
CA ASN A 38 4.32 -0.34 1.81
C ASN A 38 4.01 -0.82 0.40
N TYR A 39 4.13 -2.13 0.18
CA TYR A 39 3.81 -2.77 -1.09
C TYR A 39 2.98 -4.02 -0.86
N ASN A 40 2.12 -4.39 -1.81
CA ASN A 40 1.53 -5.71 -1.80
C ASN A 40 2.51 -6.78 -2.35
N THR A 41 2.12 -8.04 -2.29
CA THR A 41 2.88 -9.19 -2.82
C THR A 41 3.14 -9.11 -4.34
N ASP A 42 2.31 -8.40 -5.09
CA ASP A 42 2.50 -8.12 -6.53
C ASP A 42 3.46 -6.95 -6.80
N GLY A 43 3.98 -6.29 -5.75
CA GLY A 43 4.86 -5.14 -5.86
C GLY A 43 4.16 -3.80 -6.10
N ARG A 44 2.82 -3.74 -5.99
CA ARG A 44 2.05 -2.49 -6.07
C ARG A 44 2.23 -1.67 -4.79
N TYR A 45 2.49 -0.38 -4.92
CA TYR A 45 2.57 0.54 -3.78
C TYR A 45 1.22 0.69 -3.09
N LEU A 46 1.24 0.60 -1.75
CA LEU A 46 0.10 0.84 -0.86
C LEU A 46 0.32 2.17 -0.14
N SER A 47 -0.54 3.14 -0.40
CA SER A 47 -0.46 4.46 0.22
C SER A 47 -0.95 4.45 1.67
N GLU A 48 -0.75 5.56 2.38
CA GLU A 48 -1.26 5.75 3.75
C GLU A 48 -2.79 5.68 3.84
N ALA A 49 -3.50 5.93 2.73
CA ALA A 49 -4.96 5.79 2.66
C ALA A 49 -5.43 4.34 2.52
N THR A 50 -4.51 3.38 2.37
CA THR A 50 -4.85 1.96 2.27
C THR A 50 -5.44 1.47 3.59
N ASN A 51 -6.60 0.81 3.53
CA ASN A 51 -7.09 0.08 4.69
C ASN A 51 -6.28 -1.22 4.87
N PHE A 52 -5.24 -1.16 5.70
CA PHE A 52 -4.38 -2.31 5.99
C PHE A 52 -5.11 -3.45 6.71
N GLU A 53 -6.31 -3.26 7.26
CA GLU A 53 -7.10 -4.36 7.83
C GLU A 53 -7.57 -5.37 6.76
N LEU A 54 -7.56 -5.00 5.47
CA LEU A 54 -7.82 -5.92 4.36
C LEU A 54 -6.58 -6.71 3.91
N TYR A 55 -5.46 -6.55 4.60
CA TYR A 55 -4.19 -7.18 4.25
C TYR A 55 -3.60 -7.93 5.44
N ASN A 56 -2.83 -8.96 5.14
CA ASN A 56 -1.99 -9.66 6.09
C ASN A 56 -0.55 -9.13 5.97
N PHE A 57 0.07 -8.78 7.10
CA PHE A 57 1.49 -8.43 7.10
C PHE A 57 2.32 -9.67 6.78
N VAL A 58 3.19 -9.57 5.76
CA VAL A 58 4.04 -10.69 5.33
C VAL A 58 5.44 -10.53 5.90
N ARG A 59 6.09 -9.39 5.63
CA ARG A 59 7.46 -9.13 6.09
C ARG A 59 7.82 -7.66 6.02
N GLU A 60 8.84 -7.30 6.78
CA GLU A 60 9.53 -6.02 6.68
C GLU A 60 11.02 -6.29 6.43
N TYR A 61 11.64 -5.49 5.56
CA TYR A 61 13.08 -5.50 5.39
C TYR A 61 13.62 -4.09 5.18
N LYS A 62 14.87 -3.89 5.61
CA LYS A 62 15.57 -2.62 5.53
C LYS A 62 16.43 -2.58 4.28
N THR A 63 16.37 -1.46 3.56
CA THR A 63 17.29 -1.12 2.48
C THR A 63 18.31 -0.08 2.96
N SER A 64 19.20 0.39 2.08
CA SER A 64 20.12 1.50 2.37
C SER A 64 19.35 2.76 2.79
N ASP A 65 18.26 3.03 2.09
CA ASP A 65 17.57 4.31 2.14
C ASP A 65 16.25 4.23 2.93
N ASP A 66 15.55 3.08 2.86
CA ASP A 66 14.16 2.95 3.33
C ASP A 66 13.87 1.63 4.07
N ILE A 67 12.72 1.60 4.75
CA ILE A 67 12.09 0.39 5.29
C ILE A 67 10.98 -0.04 4.31
N ARG A 68 11.01 -1.28 3.84
CA ARG A 68 9.98 -1.83 2.95
C ARG A 68 9.13 -2.86 3.69
N ARG A 69 7.82 -2.69 3.65
CA ARG A 69 6.83 -3.65 4.18
C ARG A 69 6.05 -4.29 3.05
N ILE A 70 5.91 -5.61 3.11
CA ILE A 70 5.17 -6.41 2.14
C ILE A 70 3.90 -6.94 2.80
N TRP A 71 2.79 -6.80 2.09
CA TRP A 71 1.44 -7.13 2.56
C TRP A 71 0.75 -8.07 1.56
N SER A 72 0.06 -9.10 2.04
CA SER A 72 -0.73 -10.01 1.20
C SER A 72 -2.20 -9.60 1.26
N PRO A 73 -2.90 -9.37 0.14
CA PRO A 73 -4.34 -9.14 0.15
C PRO A 73 -5.07 -10.33 0.76
N LYS A 74 -6.02 -10.09 1.69
CA LYS A 74 -6.76 -11.20 2.32
C LYS A 74 -7.55 -12.04 1.33
N LYS A 75 -7.91 -11.50 0.15
CA LYS A 75 -8.58 -12.26 -0.90
C LYS A 75 -7.77 -13.46 -1.41
N ASP A 76 -6.45 -13.36 -1.37
CA ASP A 76 -5.55 -14.41 -1.87
C ASP A 76 -5.34 -15.51 -0.82
N GLU A 77 -5.62 -15.21 0.46
CA GLU A 77 -5.55 -16.13 1.60
C GLU A 77 -6.94 -16.62 2.07
N SER A 78 -8.02 -16.09 1.48
CA SER A 78 -9.40 -16.38 1.86
C SER A 78 -9.77 -17.82 1.57
N VAL A 79 -10.25 -18.54 2.59
CA VAL A 79 -10.63 -19.96 2.47
C VAL A 79 -12.14 -20.10 2.45
N ILE A 80 -12.66 -20.61 1.32
CA ILE A 80 -14.07 -21.00 1.17
C ILE A 80 -14.21 -22.46 1.59
N HIS A 81 -14.93 -22.71 2.67
CA HIS A 81 -15.24 -24.07 3.14
C HIS A 81 -16.54 -24.61 2.53
N ASP A 82 -17.46 -23.74 2.14
CA ASP A 82 -18.69 -24.09 1.45
C ASP A 82 -18.96 -23.12 0.29
N LYS A 83 -18.77 -23.62 -0.94
CA LYS A 83 -18.91 -22.85 -2.17
C LYS A 83 -20.35 -22.51 -2.55
N GLU A 84 -21.33 -23.20 -1.98
CA GLU A 84 -22.74 -22.89 -2.23
C GLU A 84 -23.26 -21.84 -1.23
N ARG A 85 -22.44 -21.50 -0.23
CA ARG A 85 -22.77 -20.55 0.83
C ARG A 85 -22.29 -19.14 0.52
N TYR A 86 -22.96 -18.53 -0.44
CA TYR A 86 -22.80 -17.11 -0.79
C TYR A 86 -24.15 -16.40 -0.71
N SER A 87 -24.12 -15.07 -0.52
CA SER A 87 -25.28 -14.22 -0.76
C SER A 87 -25.19 -13.56 -2.14
N MET A 88 -26.30 -12.99 -2.61
CA MET A 88 -26.34 -12.22 -3.85
C MET A 88 -26.48 -10.74 -3.54
N ASP A 89 -25.64 -9.90 -4.15
CA ASP A 89 -25.74 -8.45 -4.07
C ASP A 89 -25.53 -7.83 -5.45
N GLY A 90 -26.54 -7.12 -5.97
CA GLY A 90 -26.48 -6.53 -7.30
C GLY A 90 -26.24 -7.51 -8.45
N GLY A 91 -26.54 -8.81 -8.26
CA GLY A 91 -26.23 -9.87 -9.23
C GLY A 91 -24.85 -10.52 -9.05
N HIS A 92 -24.05 -10.05 -8.10
CA HIS A 92 -22.75 -10.61 -7.77
C HIS A 92 -22.84 -11.62 -6.64
N LYS A 93 -22.07 -12.71 -6.75
CA LYS A 93 -21.87 -13.65 -5.65
C LYS A 93 -21.04 -12.98 -4.56
N VAL A 94 -21.47 -13.11 -3.31
CA VAL A 94 -20.80 -12.48 -2.17
C VAL A 94 -20.46 -13.53 -1.12
N TYR A 95 -19.17 -13.65 -0.82
CA TYR A 95 -18.67 -14.44 0.31
C TYR A 95 -18.28 -13.49 1.44
N ASN A 96 -18.67 -13.85 2.66
CA ASN A 96 -18.35 -13.09 3.86
C ASN A 96 -17.26 -13.83 4.64
N PHE A 97 -16.26 -13.09 5.08
CA PHE A 97 -15.12 -13.60 5.82
C PHE A 97 -14.91 -12.81 7.10
N ASP A 98 -14.33 -13.45 8.10
CA ASP A 98 -13.84 -12.74 9.28
C ASP A 98 -12.54 -11.99 8.97
N SER A 99 -12.02 -11.28 9.96
CA SER A 99 -10.75 -10.55 9.84
C SER A 99 -9.53 -11.45 9.66
N PHE A 100 -9.66 -12.78 9.73
CA PHE A 100 -8.60 -13.74 9.45
C PHE A 100 -8.79 -14.46 8.11
N ALA A 101 -9.74 -14.00 7.29
CA ALA A 101 -10.06 -14.55 5.98
C ALA A 101 -10.72 -15.94 6.00
N TYR A 102 -11.34 -16.33 7.13
CA TYR A 102 -12.17 -17.54 7.22
C TYR A 102 -13.62 -17.23 6.88
N GLN A 103 -14.24 -18.09 6.05
CA GLN A 103 -15.63 -17.91 5.64
C GLN A 103 -16.56 -17.91 6.85
N LEU A 104 -17.35 -16.85 6.98
CA LEU A 104 -18.34 -16.69 8.04
C LEU A 104 -19.58 -17.54 7.77
N PRO A 105 -20.21 -18.09 8.83
CA PRO A 105 -21.48 -18.76 8.69
C PRO A 105 -22.62 -17.83 8.24
N GLU A 106 -23.59 -18.34 7.50
CA GLU A 106 -24.88 -17.71 7.18
C GLU A 106 -25.68 -17.31 8.43
N SER A 107 -25.53 -18.05 9.54
CA SER A 107 -26.12 -17.67 10.82
C SER A 107 -25.41 -16.50 11.51
N THR A 108 -24.42 -15.88 10.84
CA THR A 108 -23.68 -14.75 11.41
C THR A 108 -24.59 -13.54 11.52
N ASP A 109 -24.65 -12.99 12.72
CA ASP A 109 -25.32 -11.73 13.00
C ASP A 109 -24.40 -10.56 12.62
N PHE A 110 -24.45 -10.16 11.35
CA PHE A 110 -23.63 -9.06 10.82
C PHE A 110 -23.91 -7.72 11.50
N GLY A 111 -25.05 -7.55 12.17
CA GLY A 111 -25.36 -6.35 12.95
C GLY A 111 -24.45 -6.17 14.17
N LYS A 112 -23.73 -7.22 14.58
CA LYS A 112 -22.75 -7.20 15.67
C LYS A 112 -21.30 -7.11 15.20
N LEU A 113 -21.07 -7.15 13.89
CA LEU A 113 -19.74 -7.07 13.31
C LEU A 113 -19.50 -5.70 12.67
N THR A 114 -18.24 -5.32 12.63
CA THR A 114 -17.77 -4.13 11.92
C THR A 114 -17.38 -4.52 10.52
N TYR A 115 -17.98 -3.88 9.52
CA TYR A 115 -17.54 -4.02 8.14
C TYR A 115 -16.17 -3.37 7.95
N ILE A 116 -15.18 -4.16 7.50
CA ILE A 116 -13.81 -3.65 7.27
C ILE A 116 -13.50 -3.44 5.79
N GLY A 117 -14.32 -3.95 4.88
CA GLY A 117 -14.20 -3.68 3.44
C GLY A 117 -14.36 -4.92 2.58
N TYR A 118 -14.02 -4.80 1.31
CA TYR A 118 -14.16 -5.88 0.35
C TYR A 118 -13.09 -5.85 -0.74
N PHE A 119 -12.94 -6.99 -1.41
CA PHE A 119 -12.31 -7.10 -2.71
C PHE A 119 -13.32 -7.62 -3.72
N GLU A 120 -13.28 -7.07 -4.93
CA GLU A 120 -13.98 -7.62 -6.09
C GLU A 120 -12.98 -8.41 -6.94
N LEU A 121 -13.36 -9.63 -7.33
CA LEU A 121 -12.57 -10.51 -8.18
C LEU A 121 -12.87 -10.24 -9.65
N GLU A 122 -12.00 -10.75 -10.54
CA GLU A 122 -12.12 -10.53 -11.99
C GLU A 122 -13.42 -11.09 -12.58
N ASP A 123 -14.00 -12.12 -11.96
CA ASP A 123 -15.28 -12.71 -12.35
C ASP A 123 -16.51 -11.98 -11.77
N GLY A 124 -16.28 -10.88 -11.06
CA GLY A 124 -17.30 -10.10 -10.37
C GLY A 124 -17.72 -10.67 -9.01
N THR A 125 -17.10 -11.74 -8.51
CA THR A 125 -17.35 -12.23 -7.15
C THR A 125 -16.82 -11.23 -6.12
N ILE A 126 -17.59 -10.99 -5.05
CA ILE A 126 -17.23 -10.04 -3.99
C ILE A 126 -16.84 -10.81 -2.72
N TYR A 127 -15.66 -10.52 -2.18
CA TYR A 127 -15.21 -11.02 -0.89
C TYR A 127 -15.31 -9.88 0.13
N ARG A 128 -16.25 -10.00 1.09
CA ARG A 128 -16.46 -9.04 2.17
C ARG A 128 -15.80 -9.50 3.45
N TYR A 129 -15.24 -8.57 4.19
CA TYR A 129 -14.53 -8.84 5.43
C TYR A 129 -15.17 -8.09 6.60
N TRP A 130 -15.23 -8.77 7.74
CA TRP A 130 -15.89 -8.32 8.96
C TRP A 130 -15.01 -8.56 10.19
N LYS A 131 -15.16 -7.74 11.24
CA LYS A 131 -14.39 -7.81 12.48
C LYS A 131 -15.26 -7.61 13.71
#